data_AF-A0A6C1N4H8-F1
#
_entry.id   AF-A0A6C1N4H8-F1
#
_cell.length_a   1.000
_cell.length_b   1.000
_cell.length_c   1.000
_cell.angle_alpha   90.00
_cell.angle_beta   90.00
_cell.angle_gamma   90.00
#
_symmetry.space_group_name_H-M   'P 1'
#
loop_
_entity.id
_entity.type
_entity.pdbx_description
1 polymer ?
#
loop_
_entity_poly.entity_id
_entity_poly.type
_entity_poly.pdbx_seq_one_letter_code
_entity_poly.pdbx_strand_id
1 'polypeptide(L)'
;MAREIEIKLSLSPDQVPRLKAALLVLPGAREGATIAMRNTYYDTPAGDLNRRMMALRLRDAGGTPLQTLKTRGALSGGVATRGEWEWPLTEYRLNMELLVETPLGESPLLPQLAPCFDTHFERQIIDLMPGDGSAALIEVALDHGEVLAKGESKPLCEMELELKDGEPAVLQQLALQLSQQVPLFLNTISKAEQGYYLAGLYHPRISDSVSDDPVDTWLHGLSVHWLRDKQDGWEEALALHHQLQDCASAAGEASLWQSVMDELLQHRDAGTSPRQALQSIAALAPLQLALALH
;
A
#
# COMPACT_ATOMS: atom_id res chain seq x y z
N MET A 1 -13.31 13.20 11.85
CA MET A 1 -12.63 12.67 10.65
C MET A 1 -11.17 13.00 10.77
N ALA A 2 -10.31 11.99 10.94
CA ALA A 2 -8.88 12.17 10.79
C ALA A 2 -8.54 12.05 9.30
N ARG A 3 -7.56 12.83 8.83
CA ARG A 3 -6.95 12.65 7.51
C ARG A 3 -5.69 11.86 7.73
N GLU A 4 -5.61 10.67 7.15
CA GLU A 4 -4.41 9.84 7.16
C GLU A 4 -3.59 10.17 5.90
N ILE A 5 -2.27 10.30 6.07
CA ILE A 5 -1.29 10.54 4.99
C ILE A 5 -0.20 9.47 5.11
N GLU A 6 -0.07 8.63 4.10
CA GLU A 6 0.88 7.51 4.15
C GLU A 6 1.56 7.22 2.81
N ILE A 7 2.71 6.57 2.89
CA ILE A 7 3.38 5.88 1.78
C ILE A 7 3.46 4.39 2.10
N LYS A 8 3.20 3.56 1.10
CA LYS A 8 3.26 2.10 1.24
C LYS A 8 4.29 1.49 0.31
N LEU A 9 5.18 0.68 0.89
CA LEU A 9 6.29 0.05 0.19
C LEU A 9 6.20 -1.46 0.41
N SER A 10 6.04 -2.22 -0.66
CA SER A 10 6.10 -3.68 -0.62
C SER A 10 7.54 -4.17 -0.76
N LEU A 11 7.85 -5.28 -0.11
CA LEU A 11 9.18 -5.88 -0.10
C LEU A 11 9.10 -7.40 0.00
N SER A 12 10.19 -8.06 -0.36
CA SER A 12 10.32 -9.50 -0.14
C SER A 12 10.59 -9.80 1.34
N PRO A 13 10.00 -10.85 1.94
CA PRO A 13 10.15 -11.14 3.36
C PRO A 13 11.61 -11.30 3.85
N ASP A 14 12.50 -11.77 2.99
CA ASP A 14 13.94 -11.90 3.28
C ASP A 14 14.64 -10.56 3.48
N GLN A 15 14.06 -9.45 3.01
CA GLN A 15 14.60 -8.10 3.18
C GLN A 15 14.16 -7.43 4.48
N VAL A 16 13.17 -7.97 5.20
CA VAL A 16 12.63 -7.37 6.44
C VAL A 16 13.72 -7.14 7.51
N PRO A 17 14.63 -8.08 7.81
CA PRO A 17 15.69 -7.84 8.78
C PRO A 17 16.63 -6.69 8.39
N ARG A 18 16.94 -6.56 7.10
CA ARG A 18 17.79 -5.49 6.57
C ARG A 18 17.08 -4.13 6.65
N LEU A 19 15.81 -4.07 6.28
CA LEU A 19 15.00 -2.86 6.39
C LEU A 19 14.86 -2.40 7.85
N LYS A 20 14.56 -3.33 8.76
CA LYS A 20 14.48 -3.03 10.20
C LYS A 20 15.80 -2.49 10.74
N ALA A 21 16.93 -3.09 10.37
CA ALA A 21 18.25 -2.57 10.76
C ALA A 21 18.50 -1.16 10.21
N ALA A 22 18.13 -0.89 8.95
CA ALA A 22 18.26 0.43 8.33
C ALA A 22 17.37 1.50 9.01
N LEU A 23 16.18 1.11 9.48
CA LEU A 23 15.28 2.01 10.22
C LEU A 23 15.82 2.34 11.62
N LEU A 24 16.31 1.35 12.36
CA LEU A 24 16.73 1.53 13.76
C LEU A 24 18.03 2.33 13.93
N VAL A 25 18.80 2.52 12.86
CA VAL A 25 19.98 3.41 12.87
C VAL A 25 19.63 4.87 12.58
N LEU A 26 18.38 5.18 12.20
CA LEU A 26 17.95 6.55 11.94
C LEU A 26 17.89 7.35 13.25
N PRO A 27 18.26 8.65 13.20
CA PRO A 27 18.13 9.52 14.37
C PRO A 27 16.70 9.57 14.89
N GLY A 28 16.53 9.35 16.19
CA GLY A 28 15.21 9.41 16.83
C GLY A 28 14.34 8.16 16.63
N ALA A 29 14.86 7.11 15.98
CA ALA A 29 14.16 5.84 15.86
C ALA A 29 13.97 5.16 17.22
N ARG A 30 12.75 4.71 17.48
CA ARG A 30 12.39 3.94 18.67
C ARG A 30 11.59 2.72 18.27
N GLU A 31 12.11 1.56 18.63
CA GLU A 31 11.40 0.30 18.41
C GLU A 31 10.20 0.23 19.36
N GLY A 32 9.00 0.12 18.79
CA GLY A 32 7.76 -0.04 19.50
C GLY A 32 7.34 -1.51 19.66
N ALA A 33 6.05 -1.72 19.92
CA ALA A 33 5.51 -3.06 20.12
C ALA A 33 5.37 -3.85 18.80
N THR A 34 5.40 -5.17 18.92
CA THR A 34 4.89 -6.09 17.90
C THR A 34 3.46 -6.49 18.24
N ILE A 35 2.53 -6.32 17.31
CA ILE A 35 1.09 -6.53 17.53
C ILE A 35 0.55 -7.54 16.52
N ALA A 36 -0.14 -8.57 16.99
CA ALA A 36 -0.88 -9.49 16.12
C ALA A 36 -2.19 -8.84 15.66
N MET A 37 -2.36 -8.66 14.35
CA MET A 37 -3.47 -7.97 13.73
C MET A 37 -4.38 -8.97 13.02
N ARG A 38 -5.63 -9.06 13.46
CA ARG A 38 -6.67 -9.90 12.83
C ARG A 38 -7.81 -9.02 12.34
N ASN A 39 -8.04 -9.01 11.05
CA ASN A 39 -9.02 -8.13 10.45
C ASN A 39 -9.99 -8.95 9.59
N THR A 40 -11.28 -8.68 9.72
CA THR A 40 -12.33 -9.21 8.84
C THR A 40 -12.95 -8.06 8.07
N TYR A 41 -12.93 -8.15 6.74
CA TYR A 41 -13.48 -7.13 5.85
C TYR A 41 -14.90 -7.50 5.43
N TYR A 42 -15.73 -6.47 5.29
CA TYR A 42 -17.14 -6.60 4.97
C TYR A 42 -17.47 -5.82 3.71
N ASP A 43 -18.22 -6.47 2.81
CA ASP A 43 -18.80 -5.85 1.63
C ASP A 43 -20.08 -6.62 1.28
N THR A 44 -20.85 -6.09 0.36
CA THR A 44 -21.90 -6.82 -0.35
C THR A 44 -21.30 -7.99 -1.17
N PRO A 45 -22.07 -9.04 -1.48
CA PRO A 45 -21.63 -10.11 -2.37
C PRO A 45 -21.18 -9.63 -3.76
N ALA A 46 -21.63 -8.44 -4.16
CA ALA A 46 -21.26 -7.83 -5.43
C ALA A 46 -20.00 -6.96 -5.34
N GLY A 47 -19.45 -6.63 -4.17
CA GLY A 47 -18.30 -5.73 -4.04
C GLY A 47 -18.63 -4.23 -4.20
N ASP A 48 -19.84 -3.81 -3.81
CA ASP A 48 -20.32 -2.44 -3.93
C ASP A 48 -19.52 -1.42 -3.10
N LEU A 49 -19.00 -1.79 -1.92
CA LEU A 49 -18.16 -0.87 -1.13
C LEU A 49 -16.84 -0.62 -1.86
N ASN A 50 -16.17 -1.67 -2.33
CA ASN A 50 -14.94 -1.54 -3.09
C ASN A 50 -15.13 -0.68 -4.35
N ARG A 51 -16.23 -0.87 -5.09
CA ARG A 51 -16.58 -0.03 -6.26
C ARG A 51 -16.75 1.45 -5.93
N ARG A 52 -17.15 1.76 -4.70
CA ARG A 52 -17.25 3.12 -4.18
C ARG A 52 -15.97 3.57 -3.48
N MET A 53 -14.87 2.82 -3.65
CA MET A 53 -13.57 3.05 -3.04
C MET A 53 -13.64 3.10 -1.52
N MET A 54 -14.45 2.23 -0.91
CA MET A 54 -14.63 2.11 0.53
C MET A 54 -14.23 0.74 1.04
N ALA A 55 -13.67 0.69 2.24
CA ALA A 55 -13.34 -0.53 2.94
C ALA A 55 -13.86 -0.46 4.38
N LEU A 56 -14.73 -1.40 4.75
CA LEU A 56 -15.23 -1.57 6.11
C LEU A 56 -14.62 -2.82 6.71
N ARG A 57 -14.05 -2.72 7.91
CA ARG A 57 -13.49 -3.87 8.62
C ARG A 57 -13.79 -3.86 10.10
N LEU A 58 -13.75 -5.05 10.67
CA LEU A 58 -13.49 -5.25 12.10
C LEU A 58 -12.01 -5.60 12.29
N ARG A 59 -11.42 -5.15 13.40
CA ARG A 59 -10.04 -5.44 13.77
C ARG A 59 -9.98 -5.89 15.23
N ASP A 60 -9.25 -6.98 15.45
CA ASP A 60 -8.78 -7.43 16.76
C ASP A 60 -7.26 -7.33 16.76
N ALA A 61 -6.73 -6.65 17.78
CA ALA A 61 -5.31 -6.39 17.98
C ALA A 61 -4.87 -6.75 19.42
N GLY A 62 -5.55 -7.70 20.06
CA GLY A 62 -5.24 -8.12 21.44
C GLY A 62 -5.81 -7.19 22.52
N GLY A 63 -6.77 -6.34 22.16
CA GLY A 63 -7.42 -5.37 23.04
C GLY A 63 -8.88 -5.16 22.64
N THR A 64 -9.38 -3.94 22.81
CA THR A 64 -10.75 -3.56 22.39
C THR A 64 -10.89 -3.73 20.87
N PRO A 65 -11.87 -4.51 20.37
CA PRO A 65 -12.14 -4.59 18.95
C PRO A 65 -12.46 -3.22 18.35
N LEU A 66 -12.04 -2.99 17.12
CA LEU A 66 -12.27 -1.75 16.40
C LEU A 66 -13.11 -2.00 15.15
N GLN A 67 -14.04 -1.09 14.85
CA GLN A 67 -14.66 -0.95 13.54
C GLN A 67 -13.97 0.20 12.81
N THR A 68 -13.53 -0.02 11.57
CA THR A 68 -12.93 1.03 10.76
C THR A 68 -13.64 1.11 9.41
N LEU A 69 -14.07 2.31 9.04
CA LEU A 69 -14.43 2.66 7.66
C LEU A 69 -13.33 3.53 7.08
N LYS A 70 -12.74 3.10 5.96
CA LYS A 70 -11.83 3.91 5.15
C LYS A 70 -12.46 4.22 3.80
N THR A 71 -12.26 5.44 3.31
CA THR A 71 -12.61 5.86 1.96
C THR A 71 -11.35 6.27 1.23
N ARG A 72 -11.15 5.89 -0.02
CA ARG A 72 -10.00 6.38 -0.79
C ARG A 72 -10.20 7.87 -1.08
N GLY A 73 -9.23 8.70 -0.68
CA GLY A 73 -9.13 10.08 -1.15
C GLY A 73 -8.18 10.16 -2.35
N ALA A 74 -7.46 11.27 -2.49
CA ALA A 74 -6.49 11.42 -3.57
C ALA A 74 -5.27 10.52 -3.34
N LEU A 75 -4.82 9.87 -4.42
CA LEU A 75 -3.50 9.29 -4.55
C LEU A 75 -2.71 10.22 -5.49
N SER A 76 -1.55 10.68 -5.06
CA SER A 76 -0.67 11.51 -5.89
C SER A 76 0.77 11.21 -5.49
N GLY A 77 1.60 10.88 -6.47
CA GLY A 77 3.03 10.58 -6.23
C GLY A 77 3.24 9.43 -5.25
N GLY A 78 2.34 8.44 -5.24
CA GLY A 78 2.37 7.30 -4.32
C GLY A 78 2.01 7.61 -2.86
N VAL A 79 1.65 8.86 -2.52
CA VAL A 79 1.11 9.24 -1.21
C VAL A 79 -0.41 9.07 -1.23
N ALA A 80 -0.93 8.25 -0.33
CA ALA A 80 -2.35 8.07 -0.15
C ALA A 80 -2.88 9.04 0.89
N THR A 81 -3.95 9.76 0.55
CA THR A 81 -4.75 10.50 1.54
C THR A 81 -6.16 9.93 1.60
N ARG A 82 -6.70 9.72 2.81
CA ARG A 82 -8.01 9.09 2.98
C ARG A 82 -8.81 9.64 4.14
N GLY A 83 -10.13 9.48 4.02
CA GLY A 83 -11.04 9.63 5.14
C GLY A 83 -11.05 8.35 5.96
N GLU A 84 -10.82 8.49 7.26
CA GLU A 84 -10.90 7.38 8.20
C GLU A 84 -11.84 7.72 9.36
N TRP A 85 -12.67 6.73 9.67
CA TRP A 85 -13.48 6.69 10.88
C TRP A 85 -13.21 5.37 11.59
N GLU A 86 -12.80 5.45 12.85
CA GLU A 86 -12.49 4.31 13.68
C GLU A 86 -13.23 4.42 15.01
N TRP A 87 -13.84 3.31 15.44
CA TRP A 87 -14.59 3.26 16.68
C TRP A 87 -14.25 2.01 17.48
N PRO A 88 -14.06 2.15 18.81
CA PRO A 88 -14.01 1.00 19.69
C PRO A 88 -15.39 0.33 19.77
N LEU A 89 -15.39 -1.00 19.84
CA LEU A 89 -16.58 -1.81 19.99
C LEU A 89 -16.56 -2.57 21.32
N THR A 90 -17.75 -2.86 21.84
CA THR A 90 -17.91 -3.74 23.01
C THR A 90 -17.87 -5.22 22.64
N GLU A 91 -18.20 -5.57 21.39
CA GLU A 91 -18.23 -6.94 20.86
C GLU A 91 -17.57 -6.96 19.48
N TYR A 92 -17.03 -8.12 19.07
CA TYR A 92 -16.47 -8.31 17.72
C TYR A 92 -17.58 -8.48 16.67
N ARG A 93 -18.38 -7.43 16.47
CA ARG A 93 -19.51 -7.39 15.52
C ARG A 93 -19.70 -5.98 14.98
N LEU A 94 -20.04 -5.87 13.69
CA LEU A 94 -20.35 -4.57 13.08
C LEU A 94 -21.48 -3.86 13.84
N ASN A 95 -21.26 -2.58 14.15
CA ASN A 95 -22.27 -1.67 14.65
C ASN A 95 -22.62 -0.65 13.56
N MET A 96 -23.80 -0.82 12.97
CA MET A 96 -24.28 0.00 11.86
C MET A 96 -24.67 1.42 12.30
N GLU A 97 -25.01 1.63 13.58
CA GLU A 97 -25.37 2.96 14.09
C GLU A 97 -24.18 3.92 14.02
N LEU A 98 -22.96 3.40 14.13
CA LEU A 98 -21.72 4.18 14.00
C LEU A 98 -21.47 4.66 12.57
N LEU A 99 -22.12 4.06 11.57
CA LEU A 99 -21.94 4.42 10.16
C LEU A 99 -22.84 5.59 9.74
N VAL A 100 -23.79 6.03 10.58
CA VAL A 100 -24.79 7.06 10.25
C VAL A 100 -24.15 8.38 9.80
N GLU A 101 -23.07 8.82 10.46
CA GLU A 101 -22.36 10.07 10.12
C GLU A 101 -21.21 9.88 9.11
N THR A 102 -21.30 8.84 8.29
CA THR A 102 -20.30 8.50 7.29
C THR A 102 -20.92 8.47 5.89
N PRO A 103 -20.12 8.37 4.82
CA PRO A 103 -20.64 8.12 3.47
C PRO A 103 -21.51 6.85 3.32
N LEU A 104 -21.55 5.96 4.32
CA LEU A 104 -22.41 4.78 4.33
C LEU A 104 -23.74 4.95 5.09
N GLY A 105 -23.96 6.05 5.81
CA GLY A 105 -25.04 6.16 6.79
C GLY A 105 -26.44 5.91 6.27
N GLU A 106 -26.72 6.32 5.03
CA GLU A 106 -28.02 6.15 4.37
C GLU A 106 -27.96 5.10 3.24
N SER A 107 -26.89 4.31 3.19
CA SER A 107 -26.66 3.40 2.07
C SER A 107 -27.61 2.19 2.14
N PRO A 108 -28.34 1.86 1.05
CA PRO A 108 -29.16 0.65 0.97
C PRO A 108 -28.32 -0.65 0.97
N LEU A 109 -26.99 -0.52 0.99
CA LEU A 109 -26.05 -1.63 1.03
C LEU A 109 -25.88 -2.20 2.44
N LEU A 110 -26.15 -1.42 3.50
CA LEU A 110 -25.88 -1.84 4.90
C LEU A 110 -26.47 -3.22 5.26
N PRO A 111 -27.72 -3.55 4.89
CA PRO A 111 -28.30 -4.87 5.22
C PRO A 111 -27.69 -6.03 4.43
N GLN A 112 -26.92 -5.74 3.37
CA GLN A 112 -26.33 -6.73 2.47
C GLN A 112 -24.86 -7.03 2.82
N LEU A 113 -24.29 -6.31 3.79
CA LEU A 113 -22.89 -6.48 4.17
C LEU A 113 -22.66 -7.85 4.80
N ALA A 114 -21.65 -8.57 4.29
CA ALA A 114 -21.21 -9.85 4.78
C ALA A 114 -19.67 -9.90 4.81
N PRO A 115 -19.07 -10.75 5.67
CA PRO A 115 -17.64 -11.03 5.61
C PRO A 115 -17.23 -11.48 4.20
N CYS A 116 -16.16 -10.92 3.66
CA CYS A 116 -15.70 -11.22 2.30
C CYS A 116 -14.27 -11.76 2.24
N PHE A 117 -13.38 -11.30 3.12
CA PHE A 117 -12.01 -11.80 3.28
C PHE A 117 -11.43 -11.34 4.62
N ASP A 118 -10.29 -11.92 4.99
CA ASP A 118 -9.56 -11.60 6.20
C ASP A 118 -8.12 -11.18 5.89
N THR A 119 -7.49 -10.45 6.81
CA THR A 119 -6.04 -10.24 6.80
C THR A 119 -5.47 -10.51 8.19
N HIS A 120 -4.47 -11.38 8.27
CA HIS A 120 -3.79 -11.78 9.49
C HIS A 120 -2.30 -11.46 9.37
N PHE A 121 -1.77 -10.58 10.20
CA PHE A 121 -0.36 -10.21 10.13
C PHE A 121 0.18 -9.75 11.48
N GLU A 122 1.48 -9.82 11.66
CA GLU A 122 2.18 -9.15 12.74
C GLU A 122 2.63 -7.77 12.27
N ARG A 123 2.34 -6.75 13.07
CA ARG A 123 2.80 -5.37 12.85
C ARG A 123 3.89 -5.05 13.85
N GLN A 124 5.10 -4.75 13.38
CA GLN A 124 6.14 -4.12 14.18
C GLN A 124 6.05 -2.60 14.00
N ILE A 125 5.87 -1.88 15.10
CA ILE A 125 5.86 -0.41 15.12
C ILE A 125 7.29 0.10 15.36
N ILE A 126 7.70 1.12 14.61
CA ILE A 126 8.91 1.91 14.86
C ILE A 126 8.53 3.38 14.76
N ASP A 127 8.66 4.12 15.85
CA ASP A 127 8.41 5.56 15.88
C ASP A 127 9.67 6.29 15.44
N LEU A 128 9.53 7.24 14.51
CA LEU A 128 10.59 8.13 14.08
C LEU A 128 10.22 9.57 14.47
N MET A 129 11.05 10.16 15.33
CA MET A 129 10.98 11.58 15.69
C MET A 129 12.36 12.19 15.43
N PRO A 130 12.63 12.69 14.21
CA PRO A 130 13.95 13.20 13.85
C PRO A 130 14.34 14.33 14.81
N GLY A 131 15.49 14.18 15.46
CA GLY A 131 15.98 15.13 16.46
C GLY A 131 16.61 16.40 15.88
N ASP A 132 16.46 16.65 14.59
CA ASP A 132 17.12 17.71 13.83
C ASP A 132 16.35 19.04 13.80
N GLY A 133 15.26 19.13 14.57
CA GLY A 133 14.39 20.31 14.61
C GLY A 133 13.28 20.29 13.55
N SER A 134 13.20 19.23 12.72
CA SER A 134 11.98 18.95 11.98
C SER A 134 10.90 18.46 12.95
N ALA A 135 9.71 19.06 12.88
CA ALA A 135 8.56 18.71 13.72
C ALA A 135 7.83 17.45 13.23
N ALA A 136 8.49 16.59 12.45
CA ALA A 136 7.85 15.44 11.85
C ALA A 136 7.76 14.27 12.83
N LEU A 137 6.56 13.72 12.98
CA LEU A 137 6.30 12.48 13.70
C LEU A 137 5.84 11.44 12.69
N ILE A 138 6.64 10.39 12.50
CA ILE A 138 6.34 9.32 11.54
C ILE A 138 6.21 8.01 12.31
N GLU A 139 5.10 7.32 12.11
CA GLU A 139 4.95 5.93 12.53
C GLU A 139 5.33 5.04 11.34
N VAL A 140 6.27 4.13 11.57
CA VAL A 140 6.60 3.08 10.62
C VAL A 140 5.96 1.78 11.08
N ALA A 141 5.11 1.20 10.22
CA ALA A 141 4.52 -0.10 10.45
C ALA A 141 5.11 -1.12 9.48
N LEU A 142 5.85 -2.09 10.00
CA LEU A 142 6.31 -3.25 9.25
C LEU A 142 5.33 -4.40 9.44
N ASP A 143 4.60 -4.73 8.39
CA ASP A 143 3.58 -5.77 8.42
C ASP A 143 4.06 -7.04 7.71
N HIS A 144 3.91 -8.18 8.38
CA HIS A 144 4.24 -9.49 7.83
C HIS A 144 3.18 -10.53 8.18
N GLY A 145 2.60 -11.17 7.17
CA GLY A 145 1.56 -12.17 7.35
C GLY A 145 0.89 -12.55 6.05
N GLU A 146 -0.45 -12.56 6.03
CA GLU A 146 -1.24 -13.06 4.92
C GLU A 146 -2.59 -12.36 4.74
N VAL A 147 -3.08 -12.42 3.50
CA VAL A 147 -4.45 -12.10 3.09
C VAL A 147 -5.15 -13.42 2.78
N LEU A 148 -6.34 -13.62 3.33
CA LEU A 148 -7.10 -14.87 3.20
C LEU A 148 -8.45 -14.62 2.55
N ALA A 149 -8.78 -15.33 1.50
CA ALA A 149 -10.13 -15.32 0.93
C ALA A 149 -10.42 -16.64 0.21
N LYS A 150 -11.67 -17.12 0.29
CA LYS A 150 -12.14 -18.32 -0.44
C LYS A 150 -11.28 -19.58 -0.23
N GLY A 151 -10.64 -19.72 0.93
CA GLY A 151 -9.74 -20.84 1.25
C GLY A 151 -8.34 -20.74 0.63
N GLU A 152 -8.04 -19.64 -0.05
CA GLU A 152 -6.70 -19.28 -0.52
C GLU A 152 -6.02 -18.30 0.45
N SER A 153 -4.69 -18.34 0.47
CA SER A 153 -3.86 -17.39 1.20
C SER A 153 -2.80 -16.80 0.27
N LYS A 154 -2.55 -15.50 0.42
CA LYS A 154 -1.45 -14.78 -0.25
C LYS A 154 -0.58 -14.07 0.78
N PRO A 155 0.76 -14.11 0.62
CA PRO A 155 1.65 -13.44 1.56
C PRO A 155 1.46 -11.92 1.52
N LEU A 156 1.55 -11.32 2.69
CA LEU A 156 1.55 -9.88 2.92
C LEU A 156 2.88 -9.51 3.57
N CYS A 157 3.63 -8.65 2.90
CA CYS A 157 4.87 -8.09 3.44
C CYS A 157 5.03 -6.66 2.92
N GLU A 158 4.87 -5.70 3.82
CA GLU A 158 4.92 -4.28 3.46
C GLU A 158 5.34 -3.40 4.64
N MET A 159 5.86 -2.23 4.29
CA MET A 159 6.12 -1.12 5.18
C MET A 159 5.13 0.00 4.86
N GLU A 160 4.45 0.52 5.88
CA GLU A 160 3.68 1.76 5.82
C GLU A 160 4.46 2.85 6.58
N LEU A 161 4.65 4.01 5.94
CA LEU A 161 5.16 5.22 6.56
C LEU A 161 3.98 6.18 6.73
N GLU A 162 3.50 6.38 7.95
CA GLU A 162 2.36 7.24 8.25
C GLU A 162 2.83 8.54 8.92
N LEU A 163 2.39 9.67 8.39
CA LEU A 163 2.67 10.98 8.98
C LEU A 163 1.66 11.28 10.08
N LYS A 164 2.11 11.32 11.33
CA LYS A 164 1.29 11.72 12.48
C LYS A 164 1.29 13.24 12.67
N ASP A 165 2.41 13.89 12.39
CA ASP A 165 2.58 15.35 12.44
C ASP A 165 3.73 15.79 11.52
N GLY A 166 3.70 17.03 11.05
CA GLY A 166 4.74 17.62 10.18
C GLY A 166 4.37 17.71 8.69
N GLU A 167 5.39 17.91 7.85
CA GLU A 167 5.24 18.13 6.40
C GLU A 167 5.27 16.83 5.60
N PRO A 168 4.28 16.54 4.71
CA PRO A 168 4.20 15.29 3.95
C PRO A 168 5.43 14.92 3.12
N ALA A 169 6.21 15.91 2.67
CA ALA A 169 7.42 15.69 1.87
C ALA A 169 8.46 14.81 2.59
N VAL A 170 8.45 14.78 3.93
CA VAL A 170 9.36 13.95 4.73
C VAL A 170 9.17 12.46 4.47
N LEU A 171 7.95 12.01 4.16
CA LEU A 171 7.67 10.60 3.90
C LEU A 171 8.39 10.13 2.64
N GLN A 172 8.35 10.94 1.57
CA GLN A 172 8.99 10.60 0.30
C GLN A 172 10.52 10.60 0.42
N GLN A 173 11.08 11.57 1.16
CA GLN A 173 12.51 11.62 1.46
C GLN A 173 12.99 10.39 2.25
N LEU A 174 12.23 10.00 3.29
CA LEU A 174 12.52 8.81 4.07
C LEU A 174 12.41 7.54 3.22
N ALA A 175 11.33 7.41 2.44
CA ALA A 175 11.16 6.29 1.51
C ALA A 175 12.34 6.18 0.53
N LEU A 176 12.80 7.30 -0.02
CA LEU A 176 13.92 7.34 -0.96
C LEU A 176 15.20 6.90 -0.28
N GLN A 177 15.51 7.43 0.91
CA GLN A 177 16.68 7.03 1.70
C GLN A 177 16.69 5.53 2.03
N LEU A 178 15.54 4.95 2.39
CA LEU A 178 15.43 3.52 2.69
C LEU A 178 15.58 2.67 1.41
N SER A 179 15.00 3.12 0.29
CA SER A 179 15.05 2.41 -0.99
C SER A 179 16.45 2.32 -1.60
N GLN A 180 17.37 3.22 -1.22
CA GLN A 180 18.78 3.13 -1.60
C GLN A 180 19.52 1.97 -0.91
N GLN A 181 18.97 1.45 0.19
CA GLN A 181 19.59 0.40 0.99
C GLN A 181 18.91 -0.95 0.84
N VAL A 182 17.62 -0.98 0.50
CA VAL A 182 16.80 -2.19 0.40
C VAL A 182 15.96 -2.10 -0.86
N PRO A 183 15.88 -3.16 -1.68
CA PRO A 183 14.90 -3.21 -2.77
C PRO A 183 13.48 -3.08 -2.21
N LEU A 184 12.80 -2.01 -2.62
CA LEU A 184 11.43 -1.70 -2.23
C LEU A 184 10.61 -1.46 -3.50
N PHE A 185 9.30 -1.61 -3.37
CA PHE A 185 8.34 -1.30 -4.42
C PHE A 185 7.30 -0.32 -3.88
N LEU A 186 7.24 0.90 -4.43
CA LEU A 186 6.20 1.86 -4.08
C LEU A 186 4.87 1.34 -4.63
N ASN A 187 3.97 0.95 -3.73
CA ASN A 187 2.79 0.15 -4.06
C ASN A 187 1.51 0.91 -3.69
N THR A 188 0.67 1.13 -4.70
CA THR A 188 -0.59 1.88 -4.54
C THR A 188 -1.78 0.99 -4.16
N ILE A 189 -1.62 -0.34 -4.19
CA ILE A 189 -2.70 -1.31 -3.91
C ILE A 189 -2.78 -1.59 -2.41
N SER A 190 -3.86 -1.17 -1.77
CA SER A 190 -4.12 -1.38 -0.34
C SER A 190 -4.27 -2.87 0.06
N LYS A 191 -4.17 -3.17 1.36
CA LYS A 191 -4.50 -4.50 1.90
C LYS A 191 -5.94 -4.93 1.54
N ALA A 192 -6.87 -3.98 1.51
CA ALA A 192 -8.25 -4.22 1.13
C ALA A 192 -8.36 -4.63 -0.34
N GLU A 193 -7.71 -3.91 -1.26
CA GLU A 193 -7.69 -4.25 -2.69
C GLU A 193 -7.05 -5.63 -2.95
N GLN A 194 -6.01 -6.00 -2.19
CA GLN A 194 -5.46 -7.37 -2.21
C GLN A 194 -6.51 -8.42 -1.85
N GLY A 195 -7.25 -8.19 -0.77
CA GLY A 195 -8.30 -9.09 -0.32
C GLY A 195 -9.48 -9.17 -1.26
N TYR A 196 -9.94 -8.04 -1.81
CA TYR A 196 -11.00 -8.03 -2.82
C TYR A 196 -10.59 -8.77 -4.10
N TYR A 197 -9.34 -8.63 -4.54
CA TYR A 197 -8.82 -9.38 -5.68
C TYR A 197 -8.81 -10.88 -5.39
N LEU A 198 -8.28 -11.30 -4.23
CA LEU A 198 -8.24 -12.71 -3.82
C LEU A 198 -9.66 -13.28 -3.64
N ALA A 199 -10.60 -12.48 -3.16
CA ALA A 199 -12.02 -12.83 -3.06
C ALA A 199 -12.73 -12.85 -4.42
N GLY A 200 -12.09 -12.45 -5.52
CA GLY A 200 -12.72 -12.35 -6.84
C GLY A 200 -13.82 -11.29 -6.92
N LEU A 201 -13.74 -10.25 -6.10
CA LEU A 201 -14.65 -9.10 -6.08
C LEU A 201 -14.04 -7.86 -6.77
N TYR A 202 -12.76 -7.94 -7.15
CA TYR A 202 -12.01 -6.87 -7.80
C TYR A 202 -11.13 -7.43 -8.92
N HIS A 203 -11.18 -6.82 -10.10
CA HIS A 203 -10.49 -7.28 -11.30
C HIS A 203 -9.87 -6.10 -12.07
N PRO A 204 -8.86 -5.42 -11.49
CA PRO A 204 -8.24 -4.27 -12.12
C PRO A 204 -7.44 -4.65 -13.37
N ARG A 205 -7.32 -3.69 -14.29
CA ARG A 205 -6.45 -3.80 -15.47
C ARG A 205 -5.25 -2.87 -15.31
N ILE A 206 -4.13 -3.27 -15.90
CA ILE A 206 -2.89 -2.49 -15.83
C ILE A 206 -3.09 -1.15 -16.55
N SER A 207 -3.88 -1.15 -17.61
CA SER A 207 -4.25 0.04 -18.39
C SER A 207 -5.32 0.93 -17.76
N ASP A 208 -5.84 0.62 -16.56
CA ASP A 208 -6.85 1.47 -15.93
C ASP A 208 -6.20 2.79 -15.51
N SER A 209 -6.62 3.89 -16.16
CA SER A 209 -6.19 5.23 -15.77
C SER A 209 -6.86 5.61 -14.45
N VAL A 210 -6.03 6.04 -13.49
CA VAL A 210 -6.46 6.54 -12.18
C VAL A 210 -6.25 8.04 -12.02
N SER A 211 -5.54 8.65 -12.98
CA SER A 211 -5.16 10.06 -13.02
C SER A 211 -4.85 10.45 -14.47
N ASP A 212 -4.94 11.74 -14.77
CA ASP A 212 -4.43 12.31 -16.02
C ASP A 212 -2.90 12.39 -16.03
N ASP A 213 -2.27 12.18 -14.87
CA ASP A 213 -0.82 12.15 -14.71
C ASP A 213 -0.24 10.79 -15.19
N PRO A 214 0.74 10.79 -16.12
CA PRO A 214 1.36 9.57 -16.61
C PRO A 214 2.16 8.83 -15.53
N VAL A 215 2.77 9.54 -14.56
CA VAL A 215 3.52 8.94 -13.46
C VAL A 215 2.56 8.19 -12.53
N ASP A 216 1.46 8.81 -12.13
CA ASP A 216 0.45 8.14 -11.29
C ASP A 216 -0.16 6.92 -11.99
N THR A 217 -0.42 7.02 -13.30
CA THR A 217 -0.91 5.90 -14.11
C THR A 217 0.11 4.76 -14.16
N TRP A 218 1.40 5.06 -14.33
CA TRP A 218 2.46 4.07 -14.29
C TRP A 218 2.63 3.42 -12.91
N LEU A 219 2.66 4.21 -11.83
CA LEU A 219 2.74 3.71 -10.45
C LEU A 219 1.59 2.74 -10.16
N HIS A 220 0.37 3.13 -10.54
CA HIS A 220 -0.79 2.27 -10.34
C HIS A 220 -0.76 1.02 -11.22
N GLY A 221 -0.42 1.15 -12.50
CA GLY A 221 -0.33 0.04 -13.44
C GLY A 221 0.69 -1.02 -13.01
N LEU A 222 1.88 -0.62 -12.54
CA LEU A 222 2.84 -1.54 -11.95
C LEU A 222 2.29 -2.21 -10.68
N SER A 223 1.56 -1.46 -9.85
CA SER A 223 0.94 -2.01 -8.64
C SER A 223 -0.15 -3.03 -8.96
N VAL A 224 -0.93 -2.82 -10.02
CA VAL A 224 -1.90 -3.78 -10.55
C VAL A 224 -1.19 -5.01 -11.13
N HIS A 225 -0.07 -4.83 -11.84
CA HIS A 225 0.73 -5.94 -12.34
C HIS A 225 1.27 -6.82 -11.19
N TRP A 226 1.78 -6.18 -10.12
CA TRP A 226 2.18 -6.81 -8.87
C TRP A 226 1.03 -7.56 -8.18
N LEU A 227 -0.17 -6.96 -8.15
CA LEU A 227 -1.35 -7.57 -7.53
C LEU A 227 -1.81 -8.81 -8.29
N ARG A 228 -1.89 -8.70 -9.62
CA ARG A 228 -2.34 -9.78 -10.49
C ARG A 228 -1.39 -10.96 -10.45
N ASP A 229 -0.08 -10.68 -10.44
CA ASP A 229 1.01 -11.65 -10.45
C ASP A 229 0.90 -12.67 -11.60
N LYS A 230 0.59 -12.17 -12.80
CA LYS A 230 0.40 -12.96 -14.02
C LYS A 230 1.39 -12.55 -15.10
N GLN A 231 1.98 -13.55 -15.77
CA GLN A 231 2.92 -13.36 -16.86
C GLN A 231 2.31 -12.64 -18.07
N ASP A 232 0.99 -12.71 -18.25
CA ASP A 232 0.29 -12.07 -19.36
C ASP A 232 0.29 -10.52 -19.30
N GLY A 233 0.65 -9.93 -18.16
CA GLY A 233 0.65 -8.49 -17.96
C GLY A 233 1.96 -7.77 -18.32
N TRP A 234 3.03 -8.49 -18.69
CA TRP A 234 4.35 -7.89 -18.89
C TRP A 234 4.39 -6.86 -20.01
N GLU A 235 3.77 -7.14 -21.16
CA GLU A 235 3.78 -6.21 -22.29
C GLU A 235 3.06 -4.89 -21.96
N GLU A 236 1.94 -4.96 -21.22
CA GLU A 236 1.23 -3.77 -20.74
C GLU A 236 2.07 -2.98 -19.72
N ALA A 237 2.70 -3.66 -18.76
CA ALA A 237 3.53 -3.03 -17.74
C ALA A 237 4.78 -2.36 -18.33
N LEU A 238 5.45 -3.01 -19.29
CA LEU A 238 6.60 -2.47 -20.00
C LEU A 238 6.21 -1.27 -20.87
N ALA A 239 5.03 -1.30 -21.51
CA ALA A 239 4.52 -0.17 -22.28
C ALA A 239 4.32 1.08 -21.41
N LEU A 240 3.76 0.92 -20.20
CA LEU A 240 3.64 2.02 -19.24
C LEU A 240 5.01 2.55 -18.80
N HIS A 241 5.96 1.66 -18.49
CA HIS A 241 7.32 2.08 -18.13
C HIS A 241 8.01 2.83 -19.27
N HIS A 242 7.81 2.38 -20.51
CA HIS A 242 8.36 3.02 -21.70
C HIS A 242 7.84 4.46 -21.89
N GLN A 243 6.57 4.71 -21.57
CA GLN A 243 5.98 6.05 -21.69
C GLN A 243 6.66 7.09 -20.80
N LEU A 244 7.33 6.68 -19.73
CA LEU A 244 8.02 7.58 -18.81
C LEU A 244 9.45 7.97 -19.23
N GLN A 245 9.93 7.55 -20.40
CA GLN A 245 11.29 7.85 -20.86
C GLN A 245 11.58 9.37 -20.88
N ASP A 246 10.66 10.16 -21.44
CA ASP A 246 10.81 11.61 -21.54
C ASP A 246 10.68 12.28 -20.18
N CYS A 247 9.74 11.83 -19.34
CA CYS A 247 9.58 12.28 -17.95
C CYS A 247 10.86 12.04 -17.13
N ALA A 248 11.42 10.82 -17.22
CA ALA A 248 12.67 10.48 -16.55
C ALA A 248 13.84 11.32 -17.07
N SER A 249 13.91 11.57 -18.37
CA SER A 249 14.95 12.42 -18.96
C SER A 249 14.85 13.86 -18.47
N ALA A 250 13.64 14.42 -18.38
CA ALA A 250 13.39 15.76 -17.87
C ALA A 250 13.71 15.89 -16.37
N ALA A 251 13.47 14.83 -15.59
CA ALA A 251 13.82 14.72 -14.18
C ALA A 251 15.32 14.49 -13.92
N GLY A 252 16.13 14.21 -14.96
CA GLY A 252 17.54 13.85 -14.81
C GLY A 252 17.79 12.39 -14.41
N GLU A 253 16.76 11.55 -14.46
CA GLU A 253 16.74 10.14 -14.04
C GLU A 253 16.82 9.15 -15.23
N ALA A 254 17.32 9.59 -16.38
CA ALA A 254 17.38 8.76 -17.59
C ALA A 254 18.20 7.46 -17.40
N SER A 255 19.29 7.51 -16.63
CA SER A 255 20.11 6.33 -16.31
C SER A 255 19.37 5.35 -15.42
N LEU A 256 18.64 5.86 -14.43
CA LEU A 256 17.86 5.05 -13.50
C LEU A 256 16.67 4.39 -14.21
N TRP A 257 15.98 5.14 -15.07
CA TRP A 257 14.92 4.61 -15.94
C TRP A 257 15.41 3.48 -16.84
N GLN A 258 16.58 3.64 -17.47
CA GLN A 258 17.17 2.61 -18.33
C GLN A 258 17.53 1.36 -17.52
N SER A 259 18.15 1.52 -16.33
CA SER A 259 18.46 0.38 -15.44
C SER A 259 17.20 -0.42 -15.09
N VAL A 260 16.11 0.27 -14.72
CA VAL A 260 14.84 -0.37 -14.40
C VAL A 260 14.25 -1.06 -15.63
N MET A 261 14.30 -0.43 -16.82
CA MET A 261 13.83 -1.06 -18.06
C MET A 261 14.58 -2.36 -18.36
N ASP A 262 15.90 -2.35 -18.24
CA ASP A 262 16.74 -3.52 -18.50
C ASP A 262 16.41 -4.67 -17.53
N GLU A 263 16.24 -4.38 -16.23
CA GLU A 263 15.89 -5.38 -15.23
C GLU A 263 14.45 -5.93 -15.42
N LEU A 264 13.49 -5.07 -15.78
CA LEU A 264 12.12 -5.51 -16.10
C LEU A 264 12.11 -6.48 -17.29
N LEU A 265 12.86 -6.17 -18.36
CA LEU A 265 13.00 -7.05 -19.52
C LEU A 265 13.65 -8.38 -19.15
N GLN A 266 14.70 -8.35 -18.32
CA GLN A 266 15.35 -9.57 -17.82
C GLN A 266 14.38 -10.44 -17.00
N HIS A 267 13.58 -9.84 -16.12
CA HIS A 267 12.59 -10.56 -15.32
C HIS A 267 11.47 -11.18 -16.17
N ARG A 268 10.97 -10.45 -17.18
CA ARG A 268 10.03 -10.98 -18.17
C ARG A 268 10.62 -12.19 -18.88
N ASP A 269 11.83 -12.05 -19.43
CA ASP A 269 12.46 -13.10 -20.24
C ASP A 269 12.80 -14.34 -19.40
N ALA A 270 13.11 -14.14 -18.11
CA ALA A 270 13.30 -15.21 -17.15
C ALA A 270 11.99 -15.86 -16.65
N GLY A 271 10.82 -15.31 -17.00
CA GLY A 271 9.52 -15.77 -16.49
C GLY A 271 9.35 -15.57 -14.98
N THR A 272 10.03 -14.58 -14.40
CA THR A 272 9.91 -14.25 -12.98
C THR A 272 8.49 -13.78 -12.68
N SER A 273 7.94 -14.16 -11.53
CA SER A 273 6.66 -13.61 -11.06
C SER A 273 6.72 -12.08 -11.03
N PRO A 274 5.72 -11.35 -11.57
CA PRO A 274 5.66 -9.89 -11.46
C PRO A 274 5.79 -9.38 -10.03
N ARG A 275 5.14 -10.06 -9.07
CA ARG A 275 5.24 -9.72 -7.65
C ARG A 275 6.68 -9.79 -7.17
N GLN A 276 7.38 -10.89 -7.48
CA GLN A 276 8.78 -11.08 -7.10
C GLN A 276 9.70 -10.06 -7.80
N ALA A 277 9.53 -9.86 -9.11
CA ALA A 277 10.36 -8.98 -9.92
C ALA A 277 10.32 -7.54 -9.41
N LEU A 278 9.13 -6.98 -9.23
CA LEU A 278 8.97 -5.59 -8.79
C LEU A 278 9.52 -5.36 -7.37
N GLN A 279 9.59 -6.41 -6.54
CA GLN A 279 10.19 -6.34 -5.20
C GLN A 279 11.71 -6.57 -5.18
N SER A 280 12.32 -7.03 -6.27
CA SER A 280 13.76 -7.32 -6.35
C SER A 280 14.58 -6.24 -7.06
N ILE A 281 13.97 -5.43 -7.93
CA ILE A 281 14.66 -4.38 -8.69
C ILE A 281 15.05 -3.24 -7.74
N ALA A 282 16.34 -3.14 -7.41
CA ALA A 282 16.84 -2.16 -6.45
C ALA A 282 16.62 -0.72 -6.89
N ALA A 283 16.67 -0.47 -8.21
CA ALA A 283 16.48 0.86 -8.81
C ALA A 283 15.00 1.29 -8.91
N LEU A 284 14.03 0.40 -8.67
CA LEU A 284 12.63 0.68 -8.96
C LEU A 284 12.02 1.71 -8.01
N ALA A 285 12.01 1.48 -6.69
CA ALA A 285 11.51 2.48 -5.74
C ALA A 285 12.24 3.83 -5.82
N PRO A 286 13.58 3.89 -5.96
CA PRO A 286 14.27 5.15 -6.21
C PRO A 286 13.71 5.91 -7.43
N LEU A 287 13.46 5.22 -8.55
CA LEU A 287 12.88 5.83 -9.74
C LEU A 287 11.43 6.27 -9.48
N GLN A 288 10.63 5.41 -8.86
CA GLN A 288 9.23 5.72 -8.55
C GLN A 288 9.11 6.99 -7.70
N LEU A 289 9.95 7.11 -6.68
CA LEU A 289 9.95 8.26 -5.77
C LEU A 289 10.54 9.51 -6.42
N ALA A 290 11.58 9.39 -7.25
CA ALA A 290 12.13 10.53 -7.97
C ALA A 290 11.09 11.12 -8.94
N LEU A 291 10.43 10.30 -9.74
CA LEU A 291 9.42 10.77 -10.69
C LEU A 291 8.14 11.28 -10.00
N ALA A 292 7.79 10.74 -8.82
CA ALA A 292 6.67 11.22 -8.04
C ALA A 292 6.87 12.62 -7.42
N LEU A 293 8.12 13.11 -7.35
CA LEU A 293 8.49 14.41 -6.79
C LEU A 293 8.53 15.55 -7.84
N HIS A 294 8.48 15.21 -9.13
CA HIS A 294 8.67 16.12 -10.26
C HIS A 294 7.36 16.48 -10.97
#